data_AF-A0A4Q6AIL5-F1
#
_entry.id   AF-A0A4Q6AIL5-F1
#
_cell.length_a   1.000
_cell.length_b   1.000
_cell.length_c   1.000
_cell.angle_alpha   90.00
_cell.angle_beta   90.00
_cell.angle_gamma   90.00
#
_symmetry.space_group_name_H-M   'P 1'
#
loop_
_entity.id
_entity.type
_entity.pdbx_description
1 polymer ?
#
loop_
_entity_poly.entity_id
_entity_poly.type
_entity_poly.pdbx_seq_one_letter_code
_entity_poly.pdbx_strand_id
1 'polypeptide(L)'
;MLKSSRVLCALMSLSVIVTTSCKKKEDQVRSNRPVSALPTPGEQNNSSGSGDSGEQTPLFTLTDQSRYLEDVLEKGTLSKEDCDAYFKGQTDRKTTLRCGKWMYFYDSLGVPGIPQKLADLMRNNAPQTVGKSFQNFGLYRDPYSKAELAVGMTDGPDMVGGVKTYTLTCGSCHFGKLPDGRYVVGSPNQEFAFGKLALAAAALPELAFQKDKSLPPEVRKVLNPIVEEVFGKAFGRIGVIAQAISLLPSVLIKGVAAPSEAAKLDLAILPAGVLDPYSPPSLDDKVKVPLRISPLWGIDQKGMEAAGSKHGAMLGSGGGAPDLKHIMRTFKVIAGEIRDEPIMKTYKEEEVAPLIEYILSL
;
A
#
# COMPACT_ATOMS: atom_id res chain seq x y z
N MET A 1 -23.17 -7.94 20.31
CA MET A 1 -21.80 -7.62 20.79
C MET A 1 -20.66 -8.18 19.91
N LEU A 2 -20.87 -8.47 18.60
CA LEU A 2 -19.85 -9.07 17.71
C LEU A 2 -19.39 -8.17 16.53
N LYS A 3 -19.79 -6.89 16.50
CA LYS A 3 -19.43 -5.97 15.39
C LYS A 3 -18.09 -5.23 15.56
N SER A 4 -17.49 -5.24 16.75
CA SER A 4 -16.33 -4.37 17.08
C SER A 4 -14.94 -4.96 16.75
N SER A 5 -14.84 -6.18 16.22
CA SER A 5 -13.55 -6.85 15.94
C SER A 5 -13.01 -6.58 14.53
N ARG A 6 -13.84 -6.08 13.60
CA ARG A 6 -13.47 -5.97 12.17
C ARG A 6 -12.66 -4.71 11.81
N VAL A 7 -12.90 -3.60 12.49
CA VAL A 7 -12.19 -2.32 12.26
C VAL A 7 -10.69 -2.46 12.57
N LEU A 8 -10.33 -3.37 13.46
CA LEU A 8 -8.96 -3.64 13.91
C LEU A 8 -8.04 -4.20 12.82
N CYS A 9 -8.60 -4.96 11.87
CA CYS A 9 -7.84 -5.46 10.73
C CYS A 9 -7.71 -4.43 9.60
N ALA A 10 -8.61 -3.46 9.47
CA ALA A 10 -8.60 -2.61 8.28
C ALA A 10 -7.43 -1.59 8.27
N LEU A 11 -6.97 -1.12 9.44
CA LEU A 11 -5.86 -0.16 9.55
C LEU A 11 -4.46 -0.79 9.40
N MET A 12 -4.36 -2.12 9.46
CA MET A 12 -3.06 -2.83 9.49
C MET A 12 -3.02 -4.08 8.58
N SER A 13 -4.16 -4.54 8.07
CA SER A 13 -4.30 -5.81 7.33
C SER A 13 -4.93 -5.56 5.97
N LEU A 14 -4.08 -5.44 4.95
CA LEU A 14 -4.49 -5.49 3.55
C LEU A 14 -5.04 -6.87 3.12
N SER A 15 -4.87 -7.91 3.95
CA SER A 15 -5.02 -9.30 3.51
C SER A 15 -6.15 -10.10 4.16
N VAL A 16 -6.87 -9.55 5.15
CA VAL A 16 -7.88 -10.33 5.91
C VAL A 16 -9.26 -10.34 5.24
N ILE A 17 -9.55 -9.46 4.28
CA ILE A 17 -10.91 -9.32 3.73
C ILE A 17 -11.26 -10.39 2.69
N VAL A 18 -10.27 -10.99 2.00
CA VAL A 18 -10.54 -11.95 0.90
C VAL A 18 -11.10 -13.30 1.41
N THR A 19 -10.78 -13.74 2.62
CA THR A 19 -11.21 -15.09 3.09
C THR A 19 -12.60 -15.15 3.70
N THR A 20 -13.20 -14.01 4.07
CA THR A 20 -14.52 -14.03 4.74
C THR A 20 -15.72 -14.11 3.78
N SER A 21 -15.49 -13.97 2.46
CA SER A 21 -16.57 -14.03 1.46
C SER A 21 -16.81 -15.43 0.86
N CYS A 22 -15.94 -16.43 1.12
CA CYS A 22 -16.10 -17.77 0.55
C CYS A 22 -16.81 -18.78 1.47
N LYS A 23 -16.99 -18.47 2.77
CA LYS A 23 -17.45 -19.48 3.75
C LYS A 23 -18.97 -19.69 3.84
N LYS A 24 -19.76 -19.21 2.86
CA LYS A 24 -21.24 -19.25 2.94
C LYS A 24 -21.98 -19.95 1.80
N LYS A 25 -21.28 -20.64 0.89
CA LYS A 25 -21.93 -21.48 -0.13
C LYS A 25 -21.07 -22.69 -0.45
N GLU A 26 -21.02 -23.62 0.48
CA GLU A 26 -20.50 -24.96 0.18
C GLU A 26 -21.41 -25.99 0.85
N ASP A 27 -22.66 -26.00 0.39
CA ASP A 27 -23.54 -27.16 0.46
C ASP A 27 -24.41 -27.13 -0.80
N GLN A 28 -24.41 -28.25 -1.52
CA GLN A 28 -25.03 -28.50 -2.83
C GLN A 28 -24.29 -27.93 -4.05
N VAL A 29 -23.47 -28.77 -4.70
CA VAL A 29 -23.80 -29.38 -6.01
C VAL A 29 -22.82 -30.54 -6.23
N ARG A 30 -23.33 -31.77 -6.15
CA ARG A 30 -22.68 -32.98 -6.67
C ARG A 30 -23.29 -33.21 -8.05
N SER A 31 -22.53 -33.05 -9.13
CA SER A 31 -22.99 -33.41 -10.47
C SER A 31 -21.85 -33.98 -11.29
N ASN A 32 -21.99 -35.27 -11.62
CA ASN A 32 -21.13 -36.01 -12.53
C ASN A 32 -21.27 -35.46 -13.96
N ARG A 33 -20.15 -35.09 -14.59
CA ARG A 33 -20.03 -35.12 -16.06
C ARG A 33 -18.66 -35.61 -16.52
N PRO A 34 -18.60 -36.36 -17.62
CA PRO A 34 -17.37 -36.97 -18.13
C PRO A 34 -16.50 -35.96 -18.87
N VAL A 35 -15.20 -36.26 -18.86
CA VAL A 35 -14.12 -35.54 -19.52
C VAL A 35 -14.19 -35.76 -21.03
N SER A 36 -14.31 -34.68 -21.81
CA SER A 36 -14.13 -34.69 -23.26
C SER A 36 -12.76 -34.13 -23.65
N ALA A 37 -12.19 -34.73 -24.69
CA ALA A 37 -10.82 -34.60 -25.16
C ALA A 37 -10.41 -33.21 -25.67
N LEU A 38 -9.09 -32.96 -25.63
CA LEU A 38 -8.40 -31.77 -26.14
C LEU A 38 -8.55 -31.61 -27.67
N PRO A 39 -8.64 -30.37 -28.18
CA PRO A 39 -8.35 -30.07 -29.58
C PRO A 39 -6.85 -29.85 -29.82
N THR A 40 -6.40 -30.32 -30.99
CA THR A 40 -5.05 -30.14 -31.57
C THR A 40 -4.81 -28.71 -32.04
N PRO A 41 -3.54 -28.22 -32.11
CA PRO A 41 -3.23 -26.87 -32.56
C PRO A 41 -3.30 -26.76 -34.09
N GLY A 42 -4.10 -25.80 -34.57
CA GLY A 42 -4.17 -25.41 -35.99
C GLY A 42 -3.20 -24.27 -36.33
N GLU A 43 -2.73 -24.31 -37.58
CA GLU A 43 -1.73 -23.48 -38.24
C GLU A 43 -1.85 -21.96 -38.04
N GLN A 44 -0.70 -21.32 -37.80
CA GLN A 44 -0.53 -19.87 -37.85
C GLN A 44 -0.30 -19.43 -39.31
N ASN A 45 -1.26 -18.67 -39.86
CA ASN A 45 -1.09 -17.97 -41.12
C ASN A 45 -0.41 -16.60 -40.88
N ASN A 46 0.78 -16.44 -41.43
CA ASN A 46 1.50 -15.18 -41.56
C ASN A 46 0.84 -14.31 -42.63
N SER A 47 0.26 -13.17 -42.24
CA SER A 47 -0.06 -12.08 -43.15
C SER A 47 0.79 -10.85 -42.83
N SER A 48 1.82 -10.66 -43.66
CA SER A 48 2.64 -9.46 -43.76
C SER A 48 1.81 -8.27 -44.26
N GLY A 49 1.52 -7.33 -43.36
CA GLY A 49 0.85 -6.06 -43.65
C GLY A 49 1.86 -4.92 -43.83
N SER A 50 1.82 -4.35 -45.04
CA SER A 50 2.54 -3.20 -45.59
C SER A 50 2.44 -1.93 -44.74
N GLY A 51 3.55 -1.18 -44.73
CA GLY A 51 3.78 0.00 -43.90
C GLY A 51 2.93 1.22 -44.27
N ASP A 52 2.30 1.76 -43.24
CA ASP A 52 1.77 3.11 -43.20
C ASP A 52 2.77 3.95 -42.39
N SER A 53 3.50 4.84 -43.08
CA SER A 53 4.46 5.77 -42.47
C SER A 53 3.70 6.95 -41.85
N GLY A 54 2.79 6.64 -40.93
CA GLY A 54 2.11 7.60 -40.10
C GLY A 54 3.14 8.36 -39.26
N GLU A 55 3.12 9.69 -39.40
CA GLU A 55 3.86 10.65 -38.60
C GLU A 55 3.76 10.25 -37.12
N GLN A 56 4.84 9.66 -36.59
CA GLN A 56 4.90 9.23 -35.20
C GLN A 56 4.91 10.50 -34.34
N THR A 57 3.72 10.91 -33.87
CA THR A 57 3.60 11.88 -32.78
C THR A 57 4.61 11.47 -31.72
N PRO A 58 5.58 12.34 -31.34
CA PRO A 58 6.66 11.97 -30.45
C PRO A 58 6.05 11.31 -29.21
N LEU A 59 6.41 10.04 -28.99
CA LEU A 59 5.88 9.23 -27.89
C LEU A 59 6.16 10.00 -26.60
N PHE A 60 5.13 10.59 -26.01
CA PHE A 60 5.25 11.17 -24.67
C PHE A 60 5.61 10.02 -23.73
N THR A 61 6.80 10.10 -23.16
CA THR A 61 7.36 9.04 -22.32
C THR A 61 7.66 9.64 -20.95
N LEU A 62 7.03 9.09 -19.92
CA LEU A 62 7.33 9.38 -18.52
C LEU A 62 8.67 8.74 -18.15
N THR A 63 9.36 9.31 -17.17
CA THR A 63 10.62 8.75 -16.67
C THR A 63 10.35 7.73 -15.58
N ASP A 64 10.22 6.45 -15.92
CA ASP A 64 9.89 5.41 -14.93
C ASP A 64 11.14 4.75 -14.33
N GLN A 65 12.32 5.08 -14.87
CA GLN A 65 13.62 4.71 -14.31
C GLN A 65 14.65 5.83 -14.49
N SER A 66 15.41 6.12 -13.43
CA SER A 66 16.58 7.02 -13.52
C SER A 66 17.54 6.78 -12.35
N ARG A 67 18.80 7.19 -12.51
CA ARG A 67 19.75 7.29 -11.38
C ARG A 67 19.41 8.45 -10.44
N TYR A 68 18.67 9.44 -10.93
CA TYR A 68 18.25 10.62 -10.19
C TYR A 68 16.77 10.47 -9.82
N LEU A 69 16.47 10.57 -8.52
CA LEU A 69 15.11 10.41 -8.02
C LEU A 69 14.18 11.51 -8.58
N GLU A 70 14.73 12.71 -8.72
CA GLU A 70 14.06 13.89 -9.25
C GLU A 70 13.52 13.64 -10.66
N ASP A 71 14.26 12.94 -11.52
CA ASP A 71 13.78 12.64 -12.87
C ASP A 71 12.58 11.69 -12.83
N VAL A 72 12.60 10.67 -11.96
CA VAL A 72 11.46 9.73 -11.81
C VAL A 72 10.21 10.43 -11.29
N LEU A 73 10.39 11.45 -10.44
CA LEU A 73 9.32 12.32 -9.93
C LEU A 73 9.01 13.48 -10.90
N GLU A 74 9.40 13.36 -12.17
CA GLU A 74 9.20 14.34 -13.25
C GLU A 74 9.60 15.76 -12.85
N LYS A 75 10.72 15.87 -12.12
CA LYS A 75 11.28 17.13 -11.61
C LYS A 75 10.29 17.94 -10.77
N GLY A 76 9.38 17.26 -10.07
CA GLY A 76 8.34 17.89 -9.25
C GLY A 76 7.16 18.45 -10.04
N THR A 77 7.06 18.13 -11.33
CA THR A 77 5.95 18.57 -12.19
C THR A 77 4.71 17.70 -12.05
N LEU A 78 4.78 16.53 -11.40
CA LEU A 78 3.59 15.73 -11.10
C LEU A 78 2.72 16.45 -10.07
N SER A 79 1.45 16.69 -10.41
CA SER A 79 0.57 17.42 -9.51
C SER A 79 -0.88 16.98 -9.60
N LYS A 80 -1.71 17.40 -8.62
CA LYS A 80 -3.13 17.04 -8.58
C LYS A 80 -3.88 17.59 -9.80
N GLU A 81 -3.38 18.68 -10.39
CA GLU A 81 -3.91 19.29 -11.60
C GLU A 81 -3.89 18.33 -12.80
N ASP A 82 -2.92 17.40 -12.88
CA ASP A 82 -2.90 16.36 -13.92
C ASP A 82 -4.17 15.48 -13.83
N CYS A 83 -4.61 15.14 -12.61
CA CYS A 83 -5.85 14.39 -12.40
C CYS A 83 -7.10 15.25 -12.51
N ASP A 84 -7.07 16.50 -12.04
CA ASP A 84 -8.19 17.42 -12.22
C ASP A 84 -8.48 17.66 -13.73
N ALA A 85 -7.45 17.64 -14.58
CA ALA A 85 -7.61 17.69 -16.04
C ALA A 85 -8.27 16.42 -16.59
N TYR A 86 -7.80 15.24 -16.18
CA TYR A 86 -8.40 13.95 -16.57
C TYR A 86 -9.89 13.89 -16.21
N PHE A 87 -10.25 14.24 -14.97
CA PHE A 87 -11.64 14.22 -14.51
C PHE A 87 -12.53 15.32 -15.12
N LYS A 88 -11.94 16.34 -15.75
CA LYS A 88 -12.66 17.33 -16.58
C LYS A 88 -12.87 16.85 -18.03
N GLY A 89 -12.43 15.64 -18.37
CA GLY A 89 -12.62 15.04 -19.69
C GLY A 89 -11.40 15.11 -20.61
N GLN A 90 -10.24 15.59 -20.13
CA GLN A 90 -8.98 15.50 -20.90
C GLN A 90 -8.38 14.10 -20.74
N THR A 91 -8.87 13.15 -21.52
CA THR A 91 -8.50 11.72 -21.41
C THR A 91 -7.46 11.29 -22.46
N ASP A 92 -6.68 12.22 -23.01
CA ASP A 92 -5.56 11.87 -23.86
C ASP A 92 -4.50 11.10 -23.06
N ARG A 93 -3.74 10.22 -23.75
CA ARG A 93 -2.81 9.30 -23.09
C ARG A 93 -1.80 10.00 -22.19
N LYS A 94 -1.31 11.19 -22.56
CA LYS A 94 -0.35 11.92 -21.74
C LYS A 94 -1.01 12.35 -20.43
N THR A 95 -2.19 12.94 -20.49
CA THR A 95 -2.94 13.35 -19.30
C THR A 95 -3.29 12.15 -18.41
N THR A 96 -3.76 11.05 -19.00
CA THR A 96 -4.07 9.82 -18.27
C THR A 96 -2.85 9.25 -17.54
N LEU A 97 -1.72 9.08 -18.23
CA LEU A 97 -0.51 8.52 -17.62
C LEU A 97 0.09 9.44 -16.54
N ARG A 98 0.05 10.76 -16.75
CA ARG A 98 0.50 11.73 -15.74
C ARG A 98 -0.37 11.70 -14.49
N CYS A 99 -1.70 11.67 -14.65
CA CYS A 99 -2.61 11.48 -13.52
C CYS A 99 -2.33 10.15 -12.82
N GLY A 100 -2.21 9.04 -13.56
CA GLY A 100 -1.91 7.73 -12.99
C GLY A 100 -0.60 7.69 -12.22
N LYS A 101 0.45 8.33 -12.74
CA LYS A 101 1.75 8.46 -12.04
C LYS A 101 1.67 9.36 -10.81
N TRP A 102 0.92 10.47 -10.86
CA TRP A 102 0.66 11.26 -9.67
C TRP A 102 -0.08 10.44 -8.61
N MET A 103 -1.13 9.70 -9.00
CA MET A 103 -1.88 8.84 -8.09
C MET A 103 -0.98 7.78 -7.45
N TYR A 104 -0.10 7.17 -8.26
CA TYR A 104 0.84 6.16 -7.81
C TYR A 104 1.70 6.62 -6.62
N PHE A 105 2.19 7.86 -6.67
CA PHE A 105 3.07 8.42 -5.63
C PHE A 105 2.31 9.17 -4.54
N TYR A 106 1.18 9.82 -4.86
CA TYR A 106 0.59 10.88 -4.03
C TYR A 106 -0.90 10.72 -3.72
N ASP A 107 -1.58 9.72 -4.28
CA ASP A 107 -2.98 9.43 -3.92
C ASP A 107 -3.06 8.34 -2.85
N SER A 108 -3.74 8.66 -1.76
CA SER A 108 -4.05 7.75 -0.65
C SER A 108 -5.13 6.72 -0.98
N LEU A 109 -5.83 6.89 -2.11
CA LEU A 109 -6.99 6.10 -2.52
C LEU A 109 -8.13 6.12 -1.49
N GLY A 110 -8.15 7.13 -0.62
CA GLY A 110 -9.10 7.23 0.47
C GLY A 110 -8.82 6.30 1.65
N VAL A 111 -7.68 5.61 1.67
CA VAL A 111 -7.25 4.80 2.82
C VAL A 111 -6.61 5.74 3.85
N PRO A 112 -7.08 5.79 5.10
CA PRO A 112 -6.38 6.52 6.15
C PRO A 112 -5.12 5.76 6.61
N GLY A 113 -4.08 6.50 7.00
CA GLY A 113 -2.78 5.93 7.37
C GLY A 113 -2.40 6.15 8.84
N ILE A 114 -1.16 6.54 9.10
CA ILE A 114 -0.66 6.81 10.45
C ILE A 114 -1.15 8.20 10.89
N PRO A 115 -1.65 8.39 12.12
CA PRO A 115 -1.99 9.73 12.62
C PRO A 115 -0.81 10.70 12.47
N GLN A 116 -1.02 11.86 11.83
CA GLN A 116 0.07 12.78 11.48
C GLN A 116 0.90 13.16 12.69
N LYS A 117 0.24 13.52 13.79
CA LYS A 117 0.90 13.87 15.05
C LYS A 117 1.80 12.75 15.59
N LEU A 118 1.42 11.49 15.40
CA LEU A 118 2.23 10.35 15.83
C LEU A 118 3.43 10.14 14.91
N ALA A 119 3.19 10.22 13.59
CA ALA A 119 4.28 10.17 12.62
C ALA A 119 5.29 11.31 12.86
N ASP A 120 4.82 12.54 13.05
CA ASP A 120 5.63 13.71 13.32
C ASP A 120 6.35 13.62 14.67
N LEU A 121 5.71 13.05 15.71
CA LEU A 121 6.37 12.76 16.97
C LEU A 121 7.59 11.86 16.75
N MET A 122 7.45 10.77 16.01
CA MET A 122 8.55 9.86 15.69
C MET A 122 9.63 10.54 14.83
N ARG A 123 9.24 11.23 13.76
CA ARG A 123 10.17 11.84 12.80
C ARG A 123 10.98 12.99 13.42
N ASN A 124 10.35 13.78 14.29
CA ASN A 124 10.97 14.96 14.90
C ASN A 124 11.78 14.62 16.16
N ASN A 125 11.43 13.56 16.89
CA ASN A 125 12.06 13.22 18.17
C ASN A 125 12.86 11.92 18.14
N ALA A 126 12.73 11.10 17.09
CA ALA A 126 13.59 9.95 16.83
C ALA A 126 14.25 9.94 15.44
N PRO A 127 14.79 11.07 14.94
CA PRO A 127 15.32 11.14 13.58
C PRO A 127 16.53 10.22 13.34
N GLN A 128 17.30 9.85 14.37
CA GLN A 128 18.41 8.90 14.22
C GLN A 128 17.91 7.46 14.11
N THR A 129 16.79 7.14 14.76
CA THR A 129 16.20 5.81 14.73
C THR A 129 15.31 5.61 13.51
N VAL A 130 14.31 6.48 13.29
CA VAL A 130 13.33 6.29 12.21
C VAL A 130 13.70 7.04 10.93
N GLY A 131 14.45 8.13 11.04
CA GLY A 131 14.71 9.03 9.92
C GLY A 131 13.57 10.04 9.68
N LYS A 132 13.91 11.27 9.27
CA LYS A 132 12.96 12.35 8.99
C LYS A 132 11.85 11.98 7.99
N SER A 133 12.15 11.14 7.02
CA SER A 133 11.21 10.63 6.01
C SER A 133 10.99 9.13 6.16
N PHE A 134 11.19 8.58 7.36
CA PHE A 134 11.19 7.14 7.62
C PHE A 134 12.25 6.35 6.82
N GLN A 135 13.34 7.00 6.41
CA GLN A 135 14.35 6.35 5.55
C GLN A 135 15.09 5.20 6.22
N ASN A 136 15.14 5.17 7.57
CA ASN A 136 15.72 4.04 8.29
C ASN A 136 14.77 2.82 8.35
N PHE A 137 13.53 3.00 7.90
CA PHE A 137 12.63 1.91 7.56
C PHE A 137 12.64 1.58 6.06
N GLY A 138 13.59 2.11 5.27
CA GLY A 138 13.74 1.78 3.85
C GLY A 138 12.82 2.54 2.90
N LEU A 139 12.22 3.63 3.35
CA LEU A 139 11.55 4.57 2.46
C LEU A 139 12.55 5.60 1.88
N TYR A 140 12.21 6.18 0.74
CA TYR A 140 13.06 7.19 0.09
C TYR A 140 12.56 8.58 0.44
N ARG A 141 13.45 9.53 0.73
CA ARG A 141 13.06 10.93 0.94
C ARG A 141 12.49 11.51 -0.36
N ASP A 142 11.33 12.16 -0.29
CA ASP A 142 10.80 12.93 -1.41
C ASP A 142 11.43 14.35 -1.40
N PRO A 143 12.20 14.74 -2.43
CA PRO A 143 12.80 16.07 -2.51
C PRO A 143 11.78 17.20 -2.69
N TYR A 144 10.55 16.89 -3.13
CA TYR A 144 9.47 17.85 -3.36
C TYR A 144 8.46 17.92 -2.22
N SER A 145 8.55 17.03 -1.23
CA SER A 145 7.67 17.08 -0.06
C SER A 145 8.04 18.23 0.87
N LYS A 146 7.16 19.23 0.96
CA LYS A 146 7.29 20.35 1.91
C LYS A 146 7.30 19.89 3.37
N ALA A 147 6.60 18.81 3.67
CA ALA A 147 6.53 18.22 5.00
C ALA A 147 7.69 17.22 5.26
N GLU A 148 8.69 17.12 4.38
CA GLU A 148 9.77 16.12 4.44
C GLU A 148 9.28 14.66 4.47
N LEU A 149 8.14 14.36 3.85
CA LEU A 149 7.61 13.00 3.74
C LEU A 149 8.46 12.13 2.80
N ALA A 150 8.26 10.82 2.90
CA ALA A 150 8.88 9.87 1.98
C ALA A 150 8.14 9.83 0.64
N VAL A 151 8.83 9.41 -0.41
CA VAL A 151 8.21 9.03 -1.68
C VAL A 151 7.19 7.93 -1.40
N GLY A 152 5.98 8.14 -1.90
CA GLY A 152 4.87 7.24 -1.64
C GLY A 152 4.18 7.46 -0.30
N MET A 153 4.45 8.57 0.41
CA MET A 153 3.72 8.95 1.61
C MET A 153 3.11 10.35 1.44
N THR A 154 1.81 10.46 1.67
CA THR A 154 1.02 11.67 1.38
C THR A 154 0.05 11.96 2.52
N ASP A 155 -0.62 13.12 2.48
CA ASP A 155 -1.76 13.38 3.35
C ASP A 155 -2.89 12.40 3.04
N GLY A 156 -3.35 11.69 4.07
CA GLY A 156 -4.49 10.79 3.98
C GLY A 156 -5.81 11.47 4.34
N PRO A 157 -6.94 10.79 4.10
CA PRO A 157 -8.19 11.21 4.67
C PRO A 157 -8.14 11.16 6.21
N ASP A 158 -9.03 11.92 6.82
CA ASP A 158 -9.20 11.93 8.25
C ASP A 158 -9.76 10.58 8.71
N MET A 159 -9.25 10.07 9.84
CA MET A 159 -9.93 8.98 10.53
C MET A 159 -11.21 9.50 11.22
N VAL A 160 -12.01 8.55 11.72
CA VAL A 160 -13.13 8.84 12.64
C VAL A 160 -12.67 9.80 13.74
N GLY A 161 -13.42 10.89 13.94
CA GLY A 161 -13.08 11.95 14.89
C GLY A 161 -12.17 13.05 14.34
N GLY A 162 -11.94 13.11 13.02
CA GLY A 162 -11.22 14.21 12.37
C GLY A 162 -9.70 14.14 12.53
N VAL A 163 -9.15 12.96 12.84
CA VAL A 163 -7.72 12.77 13.06
C VAL A 163 -7.02 12.74 11.71
N LYS A 164 -6.19 13.76 11.43
CA LYS A 164 -5.38 13.83 10.22
C LYS A 164 -4.40 12.65 10.15
N THR A 165 -4.18 12.11 8.95
CA THR A 165 -3.25 10.98 8.74
C THR A 165 -2.23 11.27 7.65
N TYR A 166 -1.08 10.59 7.72
CA TYR A 166 -0.22 10.36 6.56
C TYR A 166 -0.40 8.93 6.09
N THR A 167 -0.62 8.75 4.80
CA THR A 167 -0.95 7.47 4.19
C THR A 167 0.15 7.02 3.23
N LEU A 168 0.41 5.72 3.22
CA LEU A 168 1.26 5.08 2.23
C LEU A 168 0.46 4.87 0.94
N THR A 169 1.03 5.27 -0.19
CA THR A 169 0.50 5.07 -1.54
C THR A 169 1.17 3.86 -2.19
N CYS A 170 0.82 3.56 -3.45
CA CYS A 170 1.45 2.50 -4.22
C CYS A 170 2.98 2.64 -4.26
N GLY A 171 3.48 3.87 -4.36
CA GLY A 171 4.88 4.22 -4.38
C GLY A 171 5.66 3.90 -3.10
N SER A 172 5.02 3.64 -1.96
CA SER A 172 5.77 3.20 -0.77
C SER A 172 6.31 1.77 -0.93
N CYS A 173 5.53 0.91 -1.58
CA CYS A 173 5.83 -0.51 -1.71
C CYS A 173 6.40 -0.83 -3.09
N HIS A 174 5.82 -0.30 -4.15
CA HIS A 174 6.17 -0.65 -5.53
C HIS A 174 7.13 0.36 -6.17
N PHE A 175 7.96 1.03 -5.38
CA PHE A 175 9.04 1.86 -5.89
C PHE A 175 10.34 1.48 -5.20
N GLY A 176 11.35 1.10 -5.98
CA GLY A 176 12.58 0.56 -5.45
C GLY A 176 13.81 1.15 -6.10
N LYS A 177 14.96 0.92 -5.45
CA LYS A 177 16.27 1.21 -6.00
C LYS A 177 16.96 -0.11 -6.36
N LEU A 178 17.32 -0.27 -7.62
CA LEU A 178 18.06 -1.43 -8.11
C LEU A 178 19.49 -1.45 -7.56
N PRO A 179 20.17 -2.62 -7.58
CA PRO A 179 21.57 -2.73 -7.14
C PRO A 179 22.54 -1.80 -7.88
N ASP A 180 22.22 -1.42 -9.12
CA ASP A 180 23.02 -0.47 -9.90
C ASP A 180 22.78 1.00 -9.53
N GLY A 181 21.88 1.27 -8.57
CA GLY A 181 21.55 2.58 -8.05
C GLY A 181 20.43 3.31 -8.78
N ARG A 182 19.79 2.73 -9.80
CA ARG A 182 18.61 3.32 -10.46
C ARG A 182 17.37 3.18 -9.58
N TYR A 183 16.62 4.26 -9.46
CA TYR A 183 15.24 4.26 -8.98
C TYR A 183 14.31 3.79 -10.09
N VAL A 184 13.35 2.92 -9.78
CA VAL A 184 12.43 2.36 -10.78
C VAL A 184 11.01 2.21 -10.23
N VAL A 185 10.04 2.79 -10.94
CA VAL A 185 8.61 2.62 -10.69
C VAL A 185 8.22 1.19 -11.02
N GLY A 186 7.42 0.54 -10.17
CA GLY A 186 6.98 -0.84 -10.33
C GLY A 186 7.98 -1.86 -9.75
N SER A 187 9.19 -1.43 -9.38
CA SER A 187 10.13 -2.28 -8.65
C SER A 187 9.65 -2.47 -7.22
N PRO A 188 9.69 -3.68 -6.66
CA PRO A 188 9.41 -3.86 -5.25
C PRO A 188 10.46 -3.14 -4.40
N ASN A 189 10.01 -2.45 -3.34
CA ASN A 189 10.87 -1.81 -2.37
C ASN A 189 11.40 -2.86 -1.38
N GLN A 190 12.51 -3.52 -1.74
CA GLN A 190 13.08 -4.60 -0.95
C GLN A 190 13.62 -4.15 0.41
N GLU A 191 13.89 -2.85 0.57
CA GLU A 191 14.41 -2.28 1.82
C GLU A 191 13.28 -1.85 2.77
N PHE A 192 12.03 -1.77 2.30
CA PHE A 192 10.94 -1.28 3.13
C PHE A 192 10.59 -2.24 4.25
N ALA A 193 10.89 -1.84 5.49
CA ALA A 193 10.58 -2.56 6.71
C ALA A 193 9.17 -2.23 7.21
N PHE A 194 8.15 -2.50 6.40
CA PHE A 194 6.74 -2.21 6.68
C PHE A 194 6.31 -2.66 8.09
N GLY A 195 6.65 -3.90 8.48
CA GLY A 195 6.32 -4.45 9.79
C GLY A 195 6.83 -3.61 10.95
N LYS A 196 8.05 -3.06 10.85
CA LYS A 196 8.63 -2.20 11.89
C LYS A 196 7.96 -0.84 11.96
N LEU A 197 7.62 -0.23 10.81
CA LEU A 197 6.87 1.03 10.77
C LEU A 197 5.47 0.86 11.38
N ALA A 198 4.76 -0.19 10.98
CA ALA A 198 3.45 -0.55 11.52
C ALA A 198 3.52 -0.82 13.03
N LEU A 199 4.53 -1.56 13.50
CA LEU A 199 4.75 -1.82 14.93
C LEU A 199 4.99 -0.53 15.71
N ALA A 200 5.85 0.35 15.20
CA ALA A 200 6.13 1.64 15.83
C ALA A 200 4.86 2.49 15.91
N ALA A 201 4.10 2.60 14.82
CA ALA A 201 2.83 3.32 14.80
C ALA A 201 1.79 2.72 15.77
N ALA A 202 1.71 1.40 15.88
CA ALA A 202 0.70 0.75 16.71
C ALA A 202 1.03 0.75 18.20
N ALA A 203 2.31 0.55 18.56
CA ALA A 203 2.72 0.27 19.94
C ALA A 203 3.29 1.50 20.66
N LEU A 204 3.80 2.51 19.95
CA LEU A 204 4.41 3.67 20.59
C LEU A 204 3.44 4.45 21.51
N PRO A 205 2.15 4.67 21.13
CA PRO A 205 1.21 5.32 22.03
C PRO A 205 1.03 4.55 23.35
N GLU A 206 0.99 3.22 23.29
CA GLU A 206 0.84 2.38 24.48
C GLU A 206 2.07 2.49 25.40
N LEU A 207 3.28 2.44 24.84
CA LEU A 207 4.53 2.52 25.59
C LEU A 207 4.75 3.89 26.25
N ALA A 208 4.15 4.95 25.71
CA ALA A 208 4.17 6.26 26.35
C ALA A 208 3.48 6.26 27.72
N PHE A 209 2.49 5.38 27.94
CA PHE A 209 1.71 5.30 29.19
C PHE A 209 2.03 4.06 30.03
N GLN A 210 2.63 3.04 29.44
CA GLN A 210 2.97 1.78 30.11
C GLN A 210 4.46 1.48 29.94
N LYS A 211 5.31 2.37 30.46
CA LYS A 211 6.77 2.28 30.32
C LYS A 211 7.35 0.96 30.80
N ASP A 212 6.75 0.37 31.83
CA ASP A 212 7.20 -0.88 32.44
C ASP A 212 6.54 -2.14 31.83
N LYS A 213 5.77 -1.97 30.75
CA LYS A 213 5.15 -3.10 30.07
C LYS A 213 6.23 -4.05 29.54
N SER A 214 6.19 -5.29 30.01
CA SER A 214 7.04 -6.35 29.49
C SER A 214 6.68 -6.63 28.03
N LEU A 215 7.63 -6.38 27.13
CA LEU A 215 7.53 -6.68 25.71
C LEU A 215 8.46 -7.85 25.35
N PRO A 216 8.10 -8.68 24.34
CA PRO A 216 9.00 -9.68 23.79
C PRO A 216 10.35 -9.08 23.34
N PRO A 217 11.47 -9.82 23.43
CA PRO A 217 12.80 -9.30 23.07
C PRO A 217 12.89 -8.68 21.67
N GLU A 218 12.26 -9.31 20.68
CA GLU A 218 12.24 -8.87 19.28
C GLU A 218 11.48 -7.55 19.12
N VAL A 219 10.36 -7.42 19.82
CA VAL A 219 9.55 -6.19 19.86
C VAL A 219 10.34 -5.06 20.52
N ARG A 220 11.03 -5.33 21.64
CA ARG A 220 11.91 -4.36 22.31
C ARG A 220 13.04 -3.89 21.41
N LYS A 221 13.65 -4.78 20.63
CA LYS A 221 14.74 -4.43 19.71
C LYS A 221 14.31 -3.38 18.68
N VAL A 222 13.05 -3.39 18.25
CA VAL A 222 12.50 -2.39 17.33
C VAL A 222 12.08 -1.12 18.07
N LEU A 223 11.37 -1.26 19.19
CA LEU A 223 10.71 -0.12 19.85
C LEU A 223 11.61 0.65 20.82
N ASN A 224 12.54 -0.01 21.51
CA ASN A 224 13.36 0.65 22.54
C ASN A 224 14.18 1.81 21.98
N PRO A 225 14.86 1.72 20.81
CA PRO A 225 15.59 2.86 20.27
C PRO A 225 14.68 4.07 20.02
N ILE A 226 13.45 3.84 19.54
CA ILE A 226 12.45 4.89 19.32
C ILE A 226 12.03 5.48 20.66
N VAL A 227 11.67 4.64 21.63
CA VAL A 227 11.24 5.06 22.97
C VAL A 227 12.35 5.84 23.68
N GLU A 228 13.59 5.41 23.60
CA GLU A 228 14.73 6.08 24.21
C GLU A 228 15.04 7.42 23.55
N GLU A 229 14.92 7.53 22.22
CA GLU A 229 15.14 8.81 21.53
C GLU A 229 13.98 9.78 21.77
N VAL A 230 12.72 9.31 21.68
CA VAL A 230 11.51 10.12 21.92
C VAL A 230 11.37 10.53 23.39
N PHE A 231 11.53 9.58 24.33
CA PHE A 231 11.21 9.78 25.75
C PHE A 231 12.43 9.79 26.69
N GLY A 232 13.55 9.18 26.28
CA GLY A 232 14.74 9.03 27.12
C GLY A 232 15.67 10.26 27.14
N LYS A 233 15.75 11.03 26.04
CA LYS A 233 16.64 12.20 25.98
C LYS A 233 16.12 13.46 26.69
N ALA A 234 14.84 13.54 27.04
CA ALA A 234 14.28 14.57 27.92
C ALA A 234 12.76 14.40 28.08
N PHE A 235 12.32 13.79 29.18
CA PHE A 235 10.99 14.09 29.76
C PHE A 235 10.85 15.59 30.15
N GLY A 236 11.88 16.42 29.90
CA GLY A 236 11.96 17.86 30.12
C GLY A 236 11.56 18.76 28.94
N ARG A 237 11.10 18.24 27.79
CA ARG A 237 10.36 19.08 26.83
C ARG A 237 8.87 18.84 27.06
N ILE A 238 8.25 19.68 27.87
CA ILE A 238 6.78 19.76 28.09
C ILE A 238 6.01 19.59 26.76
N GLY A 239 6.57 20.04 25.63
CA GLY A 239 6.04 19.83 24.28
C GLY A 239 5.86 18.37 23.84
N VAL A 240 6.76 17.44 24.18
CA VAL A 240 6.65 16.00 23.80
C VAL A 240 5.52 15.34 24.58
N ILE A 241 5.42 15.64 25.87
CA ILE A 241 4.33 15.15 26.73
C ILE A 241 3.00 15.74 26.27
N ALA A 242 2.94 17.04 25.98
CA ALA A 242 1.73 17.68 25.44
C ALA A 242 1.31 17.08 24.09
N GLN A 243 2.27 16.77 23.20
CA GLN A 243 2.00 16.07 21.95
C GLN A 243 1.46 14.66 22.19
N ALA A 244 2.10 13.87 23.06
CA ALA A 244 1.67 12.53 23.42
C ALA A 244 0.28 12.51 24.10
N ILE A 245 0.02 13.47 25.00
CA ILE A 245 -1.31 13.65 25.60
C ILE A 245 -2.34 14.05 24.54
N SER A 246 -1.97 14.86 23.55
CA SER A 246 -2.89 15.20 22.45
C SER A 246 -3.24 14.01 21.53
N LEU A 247 -2.48 12.90 21.63
CA LEU A 247 -2.79 11.63 20.98
C LEU A 247 -3.75 10.76 21.83
N LEU A 248 -3.92 11.02 23.13
CA LEU A 248 -4.83 10.25 24.00
C LEU A 248 -6.28 10.30 23.54
N PRO A 249 -6.87 11.46 23.18
CA PRO A 249 -8.25 11.49 22.70
C PRO A 249 -8.41 10.61 21.47
N SER A 250 -7.49 10.64 20.51
CA SER A 250 -7.62 9.87 19.27
C SER A 250 -7.46 8.36 19.47
N VAL A 251 -6.67 7.91 20.45
CA VAL A 251 -6.53 6.48 20.81
C VAL A 251 -7.70 5.99 21.68
N LEU A 252 -8.26 6.85 22.53
CA LEU A 252 -9.38 6.52 23.42
C LEU A 252 -10.75 6.70 22.76
N ILE A 253 -10.85 7.47 21.66
CA ILE A 253 -12.06 7.61 20.84
C ILE A 253 -12.27 6.27 20.10
N LYS A 254 -12.94 5.35 20.80
CA LYS A 254 -13.70 4.18 20.32
C LYS A 254 -13.17 3.50 19.05
N GLY A 255 -12.39 2.43 19.22
CA GLY A 255 -12.48 1.27 18.32
C GLY A 255 -11.17 0.71 17.76
N VAL A 256 -10.03 1.40 17.88
CA VAL A 256 -8.74 0.83 17.49
C VAL A 256 -8.11 0.16 18.70
N ALA A 257 -8.36 -1.15 18.85
CA ALA A 257 -7.62 -1.91 19.86
C ALA A 257 -6.12 -1.92 19.51
N ALA A 258 -5.25 -2.02 20.51
CA ALA A 258 -3.85 -2.30 20.24
C ALA A 258 -3.73 -3.69 19.60
N PRO A 259 -2.75 -3.93 18.69
CA PRO A 259 -2.46 -5.27 18.21
C PRO A 259 -2.18 -6.21 19.39
N SER A 260 -2.56 -7.49 19.25
CA SER A 260 -2.20 -8.50 20.23
C SER A 260 -0.68 -8.64 20.34
N GLU A 261 -0.18 -9.19 21.45
CA GLU A 261 1.27 -9.42 21.61
C GLU A 261 1.84 -10.34 20.52
N ALA A 262 1.06 -11.32 20.05
CA ALA A 262 1.42 -12.14 18.90
C ALA A 262 1.55 -11.31 17.62
N ALA A 263 0.57 -10.44 17.33
CA ALA A 263 0.62 -9.54 16.18
C ALA A 263 1.81 -8.57 16.24
N LYS A 264 2.15 -8.07 17.43
CA LYS A 264 3.35 -7.22 17.61
C LYS A 264 4.62 -7.99 17.32
N LEU A 265 4.74 -9.23 17.80
CA LEU A 265 5.88 -10.10 17.53
C LEU A 265 5.99 -10.38 16.03
N ASP A 266 4.88 -10.70 15.37
CA ASP A 266 4.82 -10.93 13.92
C ASP A 266 5.33 -9.73 13.12
N LEU A 267 4.89 -8.52 13.49
CA LEU A 267 5.38 -7.29 12.89
C LEU A 267 6.87 -7.04 13.15
N ALA A 268 7.36 -7.37 14.35
CA ALA A 268 8.75 -7.15 14.74
C ALA A 268 9.73 -8.03 13.95
N ILE A 269 9.33 -9.27 13.66
CA ILE A 269 10.16 -10.26 12.95
C ILE A 269 9.96 -10.23 11.44
N LEU A 270 8.99 -9.45 10.94
CA LEU A 270 8.74 -9.34 9.51
C LEU A 270 9.98 -8.77 8.79
N PRO A 271 10.55 -9.47 7.79
CA PRO A 271 11.69 -8.96 7.06
C PRO A 271 11.29 -7.75 6.21
N ALA A 272 12.30 -6.97 5.80
CA ALA A 272 12.09 -5.92 4.81
C ALA A 272 11.66 -6.50 3.45
N GLY A 273 10.95 -5.70 2.66
CA GLY A 273 10.46 -6.11 1.34
C GLY A 273 9.25 -7.05 1.37
N VAL A 274 8.58 -7.18 2.53
CA VAL A 274 7.40 -8.03 2.75
C VAL A 274 6.23 -7.16 3.22
N LEU A 275 5.05 -7.33 2.60
CA LEU A 275 3.88 -6.47 2.81
C LEU A 275 2.72 -7.19 3.52
N ASP A 276 2.94 -8.37 4.09
CA ASP A 276 1.83 -9.15 4.61
C ASP A 276 2.06 -9.80 5.98
N PRO A 277 1.83 -9.06 7.08
CA PRO A 277 1.90 -9.64 8.42
C PRO A 277 0.64 -10.45 8.80
N TYR A 278 -0.46 -10.30 8.04
CA TYR A 278 -1.81 -10.69 8.50
C TYR A 278 -2.61 -11.53 7.52
N SER A 279 -2.04 -11.92 6.38
CA SER A 279 -2.60 -12.99 5.57
C SER A 279 -2.77 -14.19 6.49
N PRO A 280 -4.00 -14.72 6.62
CA PRO A 280 -4.13 -16.01 7.25
C PRO A 280 -3.22 -16.98 6.50
N PRO A 281 -2.57 -17.91 7.21
CA PRO A 281 -1.76 -18.93 6.56
C PRO A 281 -2.61 -19.58 5.46
N SER A 282 -2.02 -19.78 4.28
CA SER A 282 -2.72 -20.34 3.11
C SER A 282 -3.26 -21.74 3.38
N LEU A 283 -2.75 -22.39 4.43
CA LEU A 283 -3.14 -23.69 4.96
C LEU A 283 -3.45 -23.56 6.45
N ASP A 284 -4.28 -24.45 7.00
CA ASP A 284 -4.57 -24.51 8.45
C ASP A 284 -3.40 -25.14 9.26
N ASP A 285 -2.18 -25.04 8.72
CA ASP A 285 -0.94 -25.51 9.34
C ASP A 285 -0.31 -24.46 10.27
N LYS A 286 -0.92 -23.26 10.33
CA LYS A 286 -0.45 -22.10 11.09
C LYS A 286 0.90 -21.55 10.61
N VAL A 287 1.39 -22.00 9.44
CA VAL A 287 2.65 -21.54 8.86
C VAL A 287 2.41 -20.23 8.12
N LYS A 288 3.04 -19.17 8.61
CA LYS A 288 3.02 -17.88 7.93
C LYS A 288 3.98 -17.91 6.75
N VAL A 289 3.45 -17.67 5.56
CA VAL A 289 4.25 -17.50 4.35
C VAL A 289 4.45 -15.98 4.16
N PRO A 290 5.65 -15.44 4.36
CA PRO A 290 5.89 -14.01 4.16
C PRO A 290 5.73 -13.67 2.68
N LEU A 291 4.85 -12.72 2.38
CA LEU A 291 4.57 -12.30 1.01
C LEU A 291 5.42 -11.10 0.64
N ARG A 292 6.39 -11.33 -0.24
CA ARG A 292 7.22 -10.27 -0.80
C ARG A 292 6.36 -9.27 -1.55
N ILE A 293 6.77 -8.01 -1.53
CA ILE A 293 6.19 -7.01 -2.42
C ILE A 293 6.44 -7.49 -3.86
N SER A 294 5.36 -7.63 -4.63
CA SER A 294 5.45 -8.06 -6.02
C SER A 294 5.93 -6.92 -6.92
N PRO A 295 6.71 -7.19 -7.97
CA PRO A 295 6.91 -6.23 -9.04
C PRO A 295 5.57 -5.96 -9.75
N LEU A 296 5.41 -4.76 -10.29
CA LEU A 296 4.26 -4.37 -11.11
C LEU A 296 4.54 -4.39 -12.61
N TRP A 297 5.78 -4.67 -13.02
CA TRP A 297 6.14 -4.82 -14.43
C TRP A 297 5.55 -6.08 -15.04
N GLY A 298 5.19 -6.00 -16.31
CA GLY A 298 4.80 -7.17 -17.09
C GLY A 298 3.49 -7.81 -16.61
N ILE A 299 2.61 -7.03 -15.98
CA ILE A 299 1.22 -7.45 -15.73
C ILE A 299 0.51 -7.54 -17.07
N ASP A 300 0.55 -8.71 -17.69
CA ASP A 300 -0.06 -8.96 -19.00
C ASP A 300 -1.53 -9.37 -18.88
N GLN A 301 -2.35 -8.45 -18.36
CA GLN A 301 -3.78 -8.70 -18.22
C GLN A 301 -4.45 -9.03 -19.57
N LYS A 302 -4.06 -8.32 -20.64
CA LYS A 302 -4.61 -8.52 -21.98
C LYS A 302 -4.19 -9.85 -22.59
N GLY A 303 -2.93 -10.27 -22.43
CA GLY A 303 -2.46 -11.57 -22.88
C GLY A 303 -3.13 -12.71 -22.13
N MET A 304 -3.37 -12.56 -20.83
CA MET A 304 -4.14 -13.55 -20.05
C MET A 304 -5.60 -13.66 -20.52
N GLU A 305 -6.27 -12.53 -20.79
CA GLU A 305 -7.61 -12.50 -21.38
C GLU A 305 -7.63 -13.13 -22.78
N ALA A 306 -6.67 -12.79 -23.63
CA ALA A 306 -6.51 -13.33 -24.99
C ALA A 306 -6.21 -14.84 -25.00
N ALA A 307 -5.48 -15.33 -23.99
CA ALA A 307 -5.24 -16.76 -23.77
C ALA A 307 -6.48 -17.50 -23.23
N GLY A 308 -7.62 -16.81 -23.06
CA GLY A 308 -8.87 -17.40 -22.59
C GLY A 308 -8.90 -17.65 -21.08
N SER A 309 -8.03 -17.00 -20.29
CA SER A 309 -8.07 -17.09 -18.84
C SER A 309 -9.41 -16.55 -18.34
N LYS A 310 -10.23 -17.43 -17.74
CA LYS A 310 -11.48 -17.06 -17.06
C LYS A 310 -11.24 -16.41 -15.69
N HIS A 311 -9.99 -16.41 -15.24
CA HIS A 311 -9.59 -15.99 -13.89
C HIS A 311 -8.72 -14.73 -13.90
N GLY A 312 -8.37 -14.19 -15.07
CA GLY A 312 -7.48 -13.03 -15.18
C GLY A 312 -6.03 -13.35 -14.83
N ALA A 313 -5.30 -12.34 -14.34
CA ALA A 313 -3.87 -12.39 -14.00
C ALA A 313 -3.60 -12.85 -12.54
N MET A 314 -4.63 -13.00 -11.71
CA MET A 314 -4.52 -13.57 -10.35
C MET A 314 -3.47 -12.86 -9.47
N LEU A 315 -3.50 -11.53 -9.46
CA LEU A 315 -2.51 -10.62 -8.88
C LEU A 315 -2.45 -10.61 -7.34
N GLY A 316 -3.41 -11.24 -6.67
CA GLY A 316 -3.42 -11.34 -5.21
C GLY A 316 -2.35 -12.30 -4.69
N SER A 317 -1.90 -12.13 -3.44
CA SER A 317 -0.86 -12.94 -2.82
C SER A 317 -1.15 -14.46 -2.77
N GLY A 318 -2.44 -14.84 -2.71
CA GLY A 318 -2.91 -16.22 -2.86
C GLY A 318 -3.65 -16.47 -4.18
N GLY A 319 -3.43 -15.65 -5.20
CA GLY A 319 -4.20 -15.65 -6.44
C GLY A 319 -5.61 -15.06 -6.30
N GLY A 320 -5.97 -14.47 -5.16
CA GLY A 320 -7.36 -14.08 -4.87
C GLY A 320 -7.92 -12.89 -5.65
N ALA A 321 -7.09 -12.16 -6.42
CA ALA A 321 -7.51 -10.97 -7.15
C ALA A 321 -7.32 -11.17 -8.66
N PRO A 322 -8.40 -11.27 -9.46
CA PRO A 322 -8.29 -11.59 -10.89
C PRO A 322 -7.59 -10.50 -11.70
N ASP A 323 -7.69 -9.24 -11.29
CA ASP A 323 -7.15 -8.09 -12.03
C ASP A 323 -6.87 -6.90 -11.09
N LEU A 324 -6.29 -5.83 -11.65
CA LEU A 324 -6.01 -4.59 -10.90
C LEU A 324 -7.29 -3.89 -10.43
N LYS A 325 -8.39 -3.98 -11.18
CA LYS A 325 -9.68 -3.37 -10.80
C LYS A 325 -10.21 -3.97 -9.51
N HIS A 326 -10.05 -5.28 -9.34
CA HIS A 326 -10.42 -5.99 -8.11
C HIS A 326 -9.58 -5.54 -6.92
N ILE A 327 -8.27 -5.36 -7.12
CA ILE A 327 -7.37 -4.82 -6.08
C ILE A 327 -7.81 -3.40 -5.70
N MET A 328 -8.02 -2.50 -6.67
CA MET A 328 -8.44 -1.12 -6.40
C MET A 328 -9.79 -1.04 -5.68
N ARG A 329 -10.75 -1.89 -6.07
CA ARG A 329 -12.03 -2.01 -5.37
C ARG A 329 -11.83 -2.45 -3.91
N THR A 330 -10.91 -3.37 -3.65
CA THR A 330 -10.61 -3.84 -2.30
C THR A 330 -10.07 -2.73 -1.41
N PHE A 331 -9.13 -1.91 -1.92
CA PHE A 331 -8.66 -0.71 -1.19
C PHE A 331 -9.80 0.25 -0.85
N LYS A 332 -10.76 0.43 -1.75
CA LYS A 332 -11.91 1.32 -1.54
C LYS A 332 -12.94 0.77 -0.57
N VAL A 333 -13.10 -0.56 -0.52
CA VAL A 333 -13.87 -1.25 0.53
C VAL A 333 -13.21 -1.02 1.89
N ILE A 334 -11.89 -1.25 1.99
CA ILE A 334 -11.12 -1.02 3.23
C ILE A 334 -11.26 0.44 3.68
N ALA A 335 -11.06 1.40 2.77
CA ALA A 335 -11.23 2.82 3.02
C ALA A 335 -12.63 3.17 3.55
N GLY A 336 -13.68 2.59 2.95
CA GLY A 336 -15.06 2.77 3.39
C GLY A 336 -15.28 2.21 4.80
N GLU A 337 -14.80 0.99 5.06
CA GLU A 337 -14.93 0.35 6.38
C GLU A 337 -14.24 1.12 7.50
N ILE A 338 -13.02 1.65 7.26
CA ILE A 338 -12.29 2.42 8.28
C ILE A 338 -13.01 3.74 8.60
N ARG A 339 -13.66 4.34 7.60
CA ARG A 339 -14.35 5.63 7.74
C ARG A 339 -15.82 5.50 8.17
N ASP A 340 -16.31 4.28 8.39
CA ASP A 340 -17.73 3.98 8.65
C ASP A 340 -18.64 4.53 7.52
N GLU A 341 -18.15 4.46 6.27
CA GLU A 341 -18.87 4.89 5.08
C GLU A 341 -19.46 3.70 4.31
N PRO A 342 -20.67 3.81 3.74
CA PRO A 342 -21.24 2.74 2.92
C PRO A 342 -20.40 2.45 1.68
N ILE A 343 -19.98 1.20 1.50
CA ILE A 343 -19.16 0.70 0.36
C ILE A 343 -19.70 1.17 -1.01
N MET A 344 -21.02 1.21 -1.18
CA MET A 344 -21.66 1.56 -2.46
C MET A 344 -21.61 3.06 -2.81
N LYS A 345 -21.15 3.93 -1.89
CA LYS A 345 -20.95 5.36 -2.17
C LYS A 345 -19.51 5.71 -2.55
N THR A 346 -18.54 4.82 -2.34
CA THR A 346 -17.11 5.17 -2.31
C THR A 346 -16.29 4.71 -3.50
N TYR A 347 -16.82 3.82 -4.37
CA TYR A 347 -16.08 3.32 -5.52
C TYR A 347 -16.75 3.64 -6.85
N LYS A 348 -16.05 4.43 -7.67
CA LYS A 348 -16.27 4.56 -9.10
C LYS A 348 -15.02 4.06 -9.80
N GLU A 349 -15.17 3.12 -10.72
CA GLU A 349 -14.02 2.52 -11.42
C GLU A 349 -13.25 3.57 -12.22
N GLU A 350 -13.95 4.60 -12.69
CA GLU A 350 -13.41 5.73 -13.43
C GLU A 350 -12.44 6.56 -12.58
N GLU A 351 -12.58 6.57 -11.25
CA GLU A 351 -11.67 7.27 -10.34
C GLU A 351 -10.29 6.65 -10.27
N VAL A 352 -10.16 5.35 -10.52
CA VAL A 352 -8.90 4.60 -10.45
C VAL A 352 -8.36 4.21 -11.82
N ALA A 353 -9.09 4.51 -12.89
CA ALA A 353 -8.71 4.17 -14.25
C ALA A 353 -7.32 4.71 -14.65
N PRO A 354 -6.94 5.98 -14.38
CA PRO A 354 -5.60 6.48 -14.69
C PRO A 354 -4.49 5.69 -14.01
N LEU A 355 -4.68 5.35 -12.73
CA LEU A 355 -3.71 4.57 -11.97
C LEU A 355 -3.53 3.16 -12.57
N ILE A 356 -4.64 2.49 -12.90
CA ILE A 356 -4.60 1.16 -13.53
C ILE A 356 -3.90 1.23 -14.89
N GLU A 357 -4.25 2.22 -15.72
CA GLU A 357 -3.62 2.40 -17.04
C GLU A 357 -2.12 2.67 -16.92
N TYR A 358 -1.72 3.50 -15.96
CA TYR A 358 -0.31 3.76 -15.69
C TYR A 358 0.43 2.48 -15.24
N ILE A 359 -0.12 1.71 -14.29
CA ILE A 359 0.51 0.44 -13.84
C ILE A 359 0.66 -0.54 -15.01
N LEU A 360 -0.35 -0.67 -15.87
CA LEU A 360 -0.30 -1.54 -17.05
C LEU A 360 0.64 -1.03 -18.15
N SER A 361 1.13 0.21 -18.04
CA SER A 361 2.10 0.79 -18.97
C SER A 361 3.56 0.57 -18.57
N LEU A 362 3.81 0.07 -17.34
CA LEU A 362 5.13 -0.27 -16.81
C LEU A 362 5.60 -1.65 -17.30
#